data_AF-A0A6N7YR70-F1
#
_entry.id   AF-A0A6N7YR70-F1
#
_cell.length_a   1.000
_cell.length_b   1.000
_cell.length_c   1.000
_cell.angle_alpha   90.00
_cell.angle_beta   90.00
_cell.angle_gamma   90.00
#
_symmetry.space_group_name_H-M   'P 1'
#
loop_
_entity.id
_entity.type
_entity.pdbx_description
1 polymer ?
#
loop_
_entity_poly.entity_id
_entity_poly.type
_entity_poly.pdbx_seq_one_letter_code
_entity_poly.pdbx_strand_id
1 'polypeptide(L)'
;MAHIKVTPEILGNGSTFFRNAAQFVDEAKQDAVRAVGNLDGMWDGTASDGFKSRFNQHVKEVEEARQFFEQISVDLKQAQQRYASAESTVRSIVSS
;
A
#
# COMPACT_ATOMS: atom_id res chain seq x y z
N MET A 1 4.93 -13.55 31.89
CA MET A 1 4.57 -12.39 31.04
C MET A 1 4.69 -12.82 29.60
N ALA A 2 3.64 -12.68 28.78
CA ALA A 2 3.74 -12.99 27.35
C ALA A 2 4.71 -12.00 26.70
N HIS A 3 5.87 -12.48 26.23
CA HIS A 3 6.82 -11.68 25.46
C HIS A 3 6.26 -11.50 24.05
N ILE A 4 5.50 -10.43 23.86
CA ILE A 4 4.97 -10.09 22.54
C ILE A 4 6.14 -9.54 21.72
N LYS A 5 6.58 -10.32 20.72
CA LYS A 5 7.70 -9.94 19.83
C LYS A 5 7.39 -8.74 18.93
N VAL A 6 6.11 -8.38 18.79
CA VAL A 6 5.63 -7.31 17.93
C VAL A 6 5.18 -6.14 18.80
N THR A 7 5.93 -5.04 18.76
CA THR A 7 5.59 -3.82 19.52
C THR A 7 4.64 -2.92 18.73
N PRO A 8 3.90 -2.02 19.40
CA PRO A 8 3.10 -0.99 18.72
C PRO A 8 3.93 -0.14 17.76
N GLU A 9 5.21 0.07 18.07
CA GLU A 9 6.14 0.80 17.22
C GLU A 9 6.45 0.04 15.92
N ILE A 10 6.72 -1.26 15.99
CA ILE A 10 6.93 -2.10 14.79
C ILE A 10 5.69 -2.07 13.89
N LEU A 11 4.48 -2.14 14.47
CA LEU A 11 3.22 -2.06 13.72
C LEU A 11 3.03 -0.68 13.07
N GLY A 12 3.35 0.40 13.79
CA GLY A 12 3.28 1.77 13.26
C GLY A 12 4.26 2.02 12.12
N ASN A 13 5.48 1.49 12.24
CA ASN A 13 6.51 1.57 11.20
C ASN A 13 6.09 0.78 9.96
N GLY A 14 5.58 -0.44 10.14
CA GLY A 14 5.03 -1.25 9.05
C GLY A 14 3.86 -0.57 8.35
N SER A 15 2.92 -0.01 9.11
CA SER A 15 1.80 0.76 8.55
C SER A 15 2.28 1.92 7.67
N THR A 16 3.26 2.68 8.14
CA THR A 16 3.86 3.79 7.40
C THR A 16 4.57 3.32 6.14
N PHE A 17 5.34 2.23 6.23
CA PHE A 17 6.03 1.63 5.08
C PHE A 17 5.05 1.25 3.97
N PHE A 18 3.98 0.51 4.29
CA PHE A 18 3.00 0.09 3.28
C PHE A 18 2.22 1.26 2.68
N ARG A 19 1.92 2.30 3.46
CA ARG A 19 1.32 3.53 2.94
C ARG A 19 2.24 4.23 1.94
N ASN A 20 3.52 4.35 2.28
CA ASN A 20 4.50 4.99 1.40
C ASN A 20 4.71 4.16 0.12
N ALA A 21 4.69 2.83 0.21
CA ALA A 21 4.74 1.94 -0.93
C ALA A 21 3.53 2.12 -1.85
N ALA A 22 2.31 2.23 -1.29
CA ALA A 22 1.11 2.51 -2.07
C ALA A 22 1.23 3.85 -2.83
N GLN A 23 1.70 4.91 -2.16
CA GLN A 23 1.91 6.20 -2.79
C GLN A 23 2.95 6.13 -3.93
N PHE A 24 4.10 5.51 -3.68
CA PHE A 24 5.15 5.34 -4.69
C PHE A 24 4.64 4.60 -5.93
N VAL A 25 3.87 3.53 -5.72
CA VAL A 25 3.29 2.74 -6.82
C VAL A 25 2.27 3.57 -7.63
N ASP A 26 1.47 4.39 -6.96
CA ASP A 26 0.53 5.28 -7.66
C ASP A 26 1.26 6.34 -8.50
N GLU A 27 2.30 6.96 -7.96
CA GLU A 27 3.13 7.93 -8.68
C GLU A 27 3.79 7.28 -9.91
N ALA A 28 4.39 6.10 -9.75
CA ALA A 28 4.99 5.34 -10.86
C ALA A 28 3.97 4.95 -11.94
N LYS A 29 2.75 4.54 -11.54
CA LYS A 29 1.65 4.27 -12.46
C LYS A 29 1.27 5.51 -13.26
N GLN A 30 1.12 6.66 -12.60
CA GLN A 30 0.76 7.92 -13.26
C GLN A 30 1.83 8.37 -14.26
N ASP A 31 3.11 8.23 -13.91
CA ASP A 31 4.23 8.55 -14.80
C ASP A 31 4.25 7.63 -16.03
N ALA A 32 4.01 6.33 -15.84
CA ALA A 32 3.92 5.37 -16.94
C ALA A 32 2.74 5.68 -17.88
N VAL A 33 1.56 6.03 -17.33
CA VAL A 33 0.38 6.43 -18.12
C VAL A 33 0.67 7.69 -18.91
N ARG A 34 1.34 8.69 -18.32
CA ARG A 34 1.75 9.91 -19.04
C ARG A 34 2.74 9.60 -20.16
N ALA A 35 3.73 8.73 -19.92
CA ALA A 35 4.70 8.34 -20.94
C ALA A 35 4.03 7.62 -22.12
N VAL A 36 3.11 6.69 -21.87
CA VAL A 36 2.38 5.98 -22.92
C VAL A 36 1.39 6.90 -23.64
N GLY A 37 0.74 7.82 -22.93
CA GLY A 37 -0.12 8.84 -23.54
C GLY A 37 0.63 9.74 -24.53
N ASN A 38 1.90 10.06 -24.25
CA ASN A 38 2.75 10.82 -25.18
C ASN A 38 3.16 10.03 -26.43
N LEU A 39 3.14 8.69 -26.37
CA LEU A 39 3.40 7.83 -27.53
C LEU A 39 2.15 7.68 -28.42
N ASP A 40 0.98 8.03 -27.90
CA ASP A 40 -0.28 7.94 -28.63
C ASP A 40 -0.31 8.95 -29.77
N GLY A 41 -0.45 8.46 -31.01
CA GLY A 41 -0.34 9.26 -32.24
C GLY A 41 1.07 9.37 -32.83
N MET A 42 2.12 8.90 -32.13
CA MET A 42 3.46 8.72 -32.71
C MET A 42 3.74 7.27 -33.13
N TRP A 43 2.98 6.32 -32.57
CA TRP A 43 3.14 4.89 -32.81
C TRP A 43 1.82 4.22 -33.18
N ASP A 44 1.61 4.08 -34.49
CA ASP A 44 0.41 3.46 -35.08
C ASP A 44 0.67 2.03 -35.57
N GLY A 45 -0.41 1.25 -35.66
CA GLY A 45 -0.44 -0.12 -36.19
C GLY A 45 -0.67 -1.19 -35.13
N THR A 46 -0.91 -2.42 -35.59
CA THR A 46 -1.33 -3.56 -34.74
C THR A 46 -0.37 -3.90 -33.60
N ALA A 47 0.92 -3.57 -33.75
CA ALA A 47 1.91 -3.73 -32.71
C ALA A 47 1.68 -2.77 -31.52
N SER A 48 1.27 -1.53 -31.79
CA SER A 48 1.00 -0.54 -30.74
C SER A 48 -0.32 -0.86 -30.02
N ASP A 49 -1.33 -1.37 -30.73
CA ASP A 49 -2.57 -1.86 -30.13
C ASP A 49 -2.31 -3.01 -29.13
N GLY A 50 -1.48 -3.98 -29.53
CA GLY A 50 -1.11 -5.09 -28.68
C GLY A 50 -0.34 -4.64 -27.43
N PHE A 51 0.54 -3.64 -27.57
CA PHE A 51 1.22 -3.03 -26.43
C PHE A 51 0.24 -2.29 -25.51
N LYS A 52 -0.61 -1.40 -26.05
CA LYS A 52 -1.60 -0.62 -25.29
C LYS A 52 -2.55 -1.52 -24.50
N SER A 53 -3.00 -2.62 -25.10
CA SER A 53 -3.85 -3.60 -24.42
C SER A 53 -3.15 -4.22 -23.20
N ARG A 54 -1.89 -4.64 -23.35
CA ARG A 54 -1.11 -5.21 -22.24
C ARG A 54 -0.78 -4.15 -21.18
N PHE A 55 -0.45 -2.95 -21.61
CA PHE A 55 -0.18 -1.82 -20.73
C PHE A 55 -1.40 -1.51 -19.85
N ASN A 56 -2.59 -1.42 -20.44
CA ASN A 56 -3.83 -1.19 -19.70
C ASN A 56 -4.14 -2.30 -18.69
N GLN A 57 -3.78 -3.55 -19.02
CA GLN A 57 -3.90 -4.66 -18.07
C GLN A 57 -2.94 -4.50 -16.89
N HIS A 58 -1.68 -4.17 -17.14
CA HIS A 58 -0.71 -3.93 -16.07
C HIS A 58 -1.05 -2.72 -15.21
N VAL A 59 -1.64 -1.65 -15.77
CA VAL A 59 -2.12 -0.50 -15.00
C VAL A 59 -3.18 -0.92 -13.97
N LYS A 60 -4.07 -1.86 -14.33
CA LYS A 60 -5.07 -2.41 -13.40
C LYS A 60 -4.42 -3.25 -12.31
N GLU A 61 -3.50 -4.13 -12.66
CA GLU A 61 -2.77 -4.97 -11.70
C GLU A 61 -1.98 -4.12 -10.68
N VAL A 62 -1.38 -3.03 -11.15
CA VAL A 62 -0.69 -2.05 -10.31
C VAL A 62 -1.65 -1.33 -9.36
N GLU A 63 -2.85 -0.98 -9.85
CA GLU A 63 -3.90 -0.38 -9.01
C GLU A 63 -4.40 -1.35 -7.92
N GLU A 64 -4.57 -2.64 -8.25
CA GLU A 64 -4.91 -3.67 -7.27
C GLU A 64 -3.81 -3.84 -6.22
N ALA A 65 -2.53 -3.84 -6.63
CA ALA A 65 -1.41 -3.89 -5.71
C ALA A 65 -1.34 -2.66 -4.79
N ARG A 66 -1.62 -1.46 -5.32
CA ARG A 66 -1.72 -0.22 -4.55
C ARG A 66 -2.76 -0.35 -3.43
N GLN A 67 -3.97 -0.80 -3.78
CA GLN A 67 -5.06 -0.98 -2.82
C GLN A 67 -4.72 -2.03 -1.76
N PHE A 68 -4.05 -3.12 -2.15
CA PHE A 68 -3.57 -4.13 -1.21
C PHE A 68 -2.59 -3.55 -0.19
N PHE A 69 -1.63 -2.73 -0.62
CA PHE A 69 -0.71 -2.06 0.30
C PHE A 69 -1.42 -1.07 1.24
N GLU A 70 -2.41 -0.32 0.75
CA GLU A 70 -3.23 0.53 1.61
C GLU A 70 -3.98 -0.27 2.67
N GLN A 71 -4.55 -1.41 2.31
CA GLN A 71 -5.27 -2.26 3.25
C GLN A 71 -4.35 -2.80 4.34
N ILE A 72 -3.14 -3.28 3.98
CA ILE A 72 -2.15 -3.70 4.98
C ILE A 72 -1.79 -2.54 5.91
N SER A 73 -1.61 -1.33 5.37
CA SER A 73 -1.31 -0.15 6.18
C SER A 73 -2.41 0.12 7.21
N VAL A 74 -3.67 0.03 6.81
CA VAL A 74 -4.84 0.19 7.68
C VAL A 74 -4.87 -0.90 8.75
N ASP A 75 -4.70 -2.16 8.38
CA ASP A 75 -4.76 -3.29 9.30
C ASP A 75 -3.67 -3.21 10.37
N LEU A 76 -2.43 -2.85 9.98
CA LEU A 76 -1.33 -2.64 10.91
C LEU A 76 -1.60 -1.46 11.85
N LYS A 77 -2.23 -0.39 11.37
CA LYS A 77 -2.61 0.76 12.20
C LYS A 77 -3.68 0.38 13.22
N GLN A 78 -4.68 -0.40 12.81
CA GLN A 78 -5.71 -0.90 13.71
C GLN A 78 -5.11 -1.85 14.76
N ALA A 79 -4.19 -2.74 14.36
CA ALA A 79 -3.48 -3.61 15.29
C ALA A 79 -2.70 -2.79 16.33
N GLN A 80 -1.98 -1.74 15.91
CA GLN A 80 -1.29 -0.83 16.82
C GLN A 80 -2.23 -0.21 17.86
N GLN A 81 -3.40 0.27 17.44
CA GLN A 81 -4.39 0.89 18.32
C GLN A 81 -4.98 -0.10 19.33
N ARG A 82 -5.31 -1.32 18.88
CA ARG A 82 -5.82 -2.39 19.76
C ARG A 82 -4.79 -2.76 20.82
N TYR A 83 -3.51 -2.86 20.43
CA TYR A 83 -2.41 -3.10 21.35
C TYR A 83 -2.28 -2.02 22.43
N ALA A 84 -2.25 -0.74 22.02
CA ALA A 84 -2.13 0.38 22.96
C ALA A 84 -3.31 0.43 23.96
N SER A 85 -4.53 0.16 23.47
CA SER A 85 -5.75 0.15 24.30
C SER A 85 -5.75 -1.00 25.31
N ALA A 86 -5.30 -2.19 24.89
CA ALA A 86 -5.17 -3.34 25.77
C ALA A 86 -4.12 -3.08 26.87
N GLU A 87 -2.99 -2.47 26.53
CA GLU A 87 -1.94 -2.15 27.50
C GLU A 87 -2.42 -1.09 28.52
N SER A 88 -3.15 -0.06 28.08
CA SER A 88 -3.75 0.93 28.97
C SER A 88 -4.73 0.30 29.97
N THR A 89 -5.55 -0.64 29.50
CA THR A 89 -6.53 -1.34 30.36
C THR A 89 -5.81 -2.16 31.42
N VAL A 90 -4.80 -2.96 31.03
CA VAL A 90 -4.01 -3.74 31.98
C VAL A 90 -3.31 -2.84 33.00
N ARG A 91 -2.71 -1.72 32.57
CA ARG A 91 -2.09 -0.76 33.49
C ARG A 91 -3.09 -0.25 34.53
N SER A 92 -4.30 0.13 34.13
CA SER A 92 -5.33 0.61 35.06
C SER A 92 -5.76 -0.42 36.11
N ILE A 93 -5.79 -1.71 35.73
CA ILE A 93 -6.14 -2.81 36.64
C ILE A 93 -5.01 -3.08 37.64
N VAL A 94 -3.76 -3.05 37.18
CA VAL A 94 -2.58 -3.31 38.03
C VAL A 94 -2.28 -2.15 38.98
N SER A 95 -2.65 -0.92 38.62
CA SER A 95 -2.49 0.27 39.46
C SER A 95 -3.65 0.53 40.43
N SER A 96 -4.69 -0.30 40.40
CA SER A 96 -5.84 -0.26 41.33
C SER A 96 -5.67 -1.30 42.44
#